data_AF-A0A2N8HUA7-F1
#
_entry.id   AF-A0A2N8HUA7-F1
#
_cell.length_a   1.000
_cell.length_b   1.000
_cell.length_c   1.000
_cell.angle_alpha   90.00
_cell.angle_beta   90.00
_cell.angle_gamma   90.00
#
_symmetry.space_group_name_H-M   'P 1'
#
loop_
_entity.id
_entity.type
_entity.pdbx_description
1 polymer ?
#
loop_
_entity_poly.entity_id
_entity_poly.type
_entity_poly.pdbx_seq_one_letter_code
_entity_poly.pdbx_strand_id
1 'polypeptide(L)'
;MGSRYGGLKQLDPMGPNGEVVLDYSVYDAIRAGFGKVVFIIRRDFEDIFKEKVGSRFAGKIEVDYAFQSLDDLPEGFSVPEGREKPWGTAHALRAARQVVKEPFAVVNADDFYGADAFVQAAKFLTSTTDEPGKAHYGMIGYPLKNTLSDNGDVNRGICSIKEGLLDGVEEFVKIQADEDGVVRGNNLKGERLPVDPGELVSMNFWLFSPSFIELTEDRFIDFLKEHGQEPKSECFIPTVVDALIHEDRADCAVLPTSSTWFGMTYPGDKPMVVEGINKLIKQGVYPEKLN
;
A
#
# COMPACT_ATOMS: atom_id res chain seq x y z
N MET A 1 10.23 -7.96 2.00
CA MET A 1 9.99 -8.85 3.18
C MET A 1 11.23 -8.79 4.07
N GLY A 2 11.16 -8.22 5.28
CA GLY A 2 12.38 -7.83 6.01
C GLY A 2 12.32 -7.83 7.55
N SER A 3 13.16 -8.70 8.13
CA SER A 3 14.00 -8.64 9.35
C SER A 3 13.53 -8.11 10.71
N ARG A 4 12.49 -7.29 10.87
CA ARG A 4 12.12 -6.78 12.21
C ARG A 4 11.50 -7.84 13.14
N TYR A 5 11.09 -9.00 12.59
CA TYR A 5 10.37 -10.06 13.30
C TYR A 5 10.95 -11.48 13.14
N GLY A 6 12.10 -11.65 12.49
CA GLY A 6 12.72 -12.99 12.35
C GLY A 6 11.95 -14.01 11.50
N GLY A 7 10.97 -13.59 10.68
CA GLY A 7 10.18 -14.48 9.80
C GLY A 7 9.24 -13.75 8.84
N LEU A 8 8.47 -14.51 8.06
CA LEU A 8 7.42 -14.01 7.13
C LEU A 8 6.16 -13.62 7.91
N LYS A 9 6.14 -12.42 8.51
CA LYS A 9 4.97 -11.83 9.21
C LYS A 9 3.64 -11.94 8.44
N GLN A 10 3.71 -11.83 7.10
CA GLN A 10 2.57 -11.97 6.19
C GLN A 10 1.92 -13.36 6.20
N LEU A 11 2.53 -14.34 6.86
CA LEU A 11 2.01 -15.70 7.01
C LEU A 11 1.37 -15.95 8.38
N ASP A 12 1.27 -14.94 9.25
CA ASP A 12 0.62 -15.10 10.53
C ASP A 12 -0.89 -15.29 10.35
N PRO A 13 -1.47 -16.38 10.88
CA PRO A 13 -2.90 -16.62 10.73
C PRO A 13 -3.69 -15.62 11.56
N MET A 14 -4.69 -15.02 10.92
CA MET A 14 -5.63 -14.04 11.45
C MET A 14 -7.09 -14.49 11.34
N GLY A 15 -7.40 -15.33 10.35
CA GLY A 15 -8.70 -15.97 10.20
C GLY A 15 -8.83 -17.24 11.03
N PRO A 16 -10.08 -17.68 11.29
CA PRO A 16 -10.35 -18.87 12.11
C PRO A 16 -9.85 -20.17 11.49
N ASN A 17 -9.57 -20.21 10.17
CA ASN A 17 -9.08 -21.41 9.47
C ASN A 17 -7.64 -21.24 8.97
N GLY A 18 -6.87 -20.33 9.58
CA GLY A 18 -5.47 -20.11 9.22
C GLY A 18 -5.27 -19.18 8.02
N GLU A 19 -6.32 -18.43 7.65
CA GLU A 19 -6.21 -17.35 6.68
C GLU A 19 -5.31 -16.24 7.21
N VAL A 20 -4.52 -15.66 6.33
CA VAL A 20 -3.65 -14.51 6.61
C VAL A 20 -4.32 -13.25 6.05
N VAL A 21 -3.86 -12.07 6.49
CA VAL A 21 -4.42 -10.79 6.00
C VAL A 21 -4.45 -10.70 4.47
N LEU A 22 -3.39 -11.20 3.81
CA LEU A 22 -3.31 -11.23 2.36
C LEU A 22 -4.45 -12.04 1.69
N ASP A 23 -4.94 -13.11 2.32
CA ASP A 23 -6.04 -13.91 1.75
C ASP A 23 -7.32 -13.07 1.63
N TYR A 24 -7.60 -12.20 2.61
CA TYR A 24 -8.75 -11.30 2.58
C TYR A 24 -8.62 -10.26 1.48
N SER A 25 -7.42 -9.68 1.30
CA SER A 25 -7.15 -8.71 0.22
C SER A 25 -7.37 -9.34 -1.16
N VAL A 26 -6.85 -10.55 -1.40
CA VAL A 26 -7.05 -11.24 -2.68
C VAL A 26 -8.51 -11.66 -2.87
N TYR A 27 -9.17 -12.13 -1.81
CA TYR A 27 -10.59 -12.49 -1.84
C TYR A 27 -11.48 -11.31 -2.23
N ASP A 28 -11.25 -10.14 -1.62
CA ASP A 28 -12.00 -8.93 -1.95
C ASP A 28 -11.65 -8.37 -3.34
N ALA A 29 -10.39 -8.47 -3.77
CA ALA A 29 -9.99 -8.12 -5.13
C ALA A 29 -10.73 -8.97 -6.17
N ILE A 30 -10.81 -10.31 -5.97
CA ILE A 30 -11.57 -11.20 -6.85
C ILE A 30 -13.05 -10.79 -6.89
N ARG A 31 -13.67 -10.53 -5.73
CA ARG A 31 -15.07 -10.11 -5.64
C ARG A 31 -15.33 -8.77 -6.33
N ALA A 32 -14.37 -7.86 -6.28
CA ALA A 32 -14.44 -6.56 -6.94
C ALA A 32 -14.17 -6.64 -8.46
N GLY A 33 -13.70 -7.78 -8.96
CA GLY A 33 -13.50 -8.03 -10.39
C GLY A 33 -12.04 -7.92 -10.88
N PHE A 34 -11.05 -7.88 -9.99
CA PHE A 34 -9.64 -7.96 -10.40
C PHE A 34 -9.32 -9.35 -10.97
N GLY A 35 -8.68 -9.38 -12.15
CA GLY A 35 -8.37 -10.62 -12.87
C GLY A 35 -7.00 -11.23 -12.59
N LYS A 36 -6.05 -10.43 -12.07
CA LYS A 36 -4.65 -10.82 -11.85
C LYS A 36 -4.12 -10.23 -10.55
N VAL A 37 -3.32 -11.00 -9.82
CA VAL A 37 -2.51 -10.53 -8.69
C VAL A 37 -1.03 -10.74 -9.00
N VAL A 38 -0.22 -9.71 -8.76
CA VAL A 38 1.23 -9.74 -8.94
C VAL A 38 1.91 -9.52 -7.60
N PHE A 39 2.68 -10.52 -7.15
CA PHE A 39 3.43 -10.42 -5.91
C PHE A 39 4.84 -9.91 -6.18
N ILE A 40 5.19 -8.75 -5.63
CA ILE A 40 6.57 -8.26 -5.65
C ILE A 40 7.31 -8.82 -4.44
N ILE A 41 8.22 -9.75 -4.71
CA ILE A 41 8.95 -10.51 -3.69
C ILE A 41 10.47 -10.39 -3.92
N ARG A 42 11.26 -10.92 -2.99
CA ARG A 42 12.68 -11.14 -3.23
C ARG A 42 12.90 -12.58 -3.71
N ARG A 43 13.91 -12.81 -4.55
CA ARG A 43 14.21 -14.14 -5.12
C ARG A 43 14.49 -15.20 -4.05
N ASP A 44 15.10 -14.83 -2.94
CA ASP A 44 15.42 -15.74 -1.84
C ASP A 44 14.19 -16.35 -1.15
N PHE A 45 13.00 -15.80 -1.37
CA PHE A 45 11.73 -16.31 -0.82
C PHE A 45 10.81 -16.93 -1.88
N GLU A 46 11.24 -17.03 -3.13
CA GLU A 46 10.37 -17.44 -4.24
C GLU A 46 9.66 -18.78 -4.00
N ASP A 47 10.42 -19.84 -3.73
CA ASP A 47 9.87 -21.20 -3.59
C ASP A 47 8.91 -21.29 -2.40
N ILE A 48 9.32 -20.75 -1.23
CA ILE A 48 8.50 -20.76 -0.02
C ILE A 48 7.21 -19.96 -0.24
N PHE A 49 7.29 -18.82 -0.94
CA PHE A 49 6.13 -17.97 -1.18
C PHE A 49 5.17 -18.61 -2.18
N LYS A 50 5.68 -19.23 -3.25
CA LYS A 50 4.86 -20.00 -4.21
C LYS A 50 4.16 -21.17 -3.52
N GLU A 51 4.87 -21.91 -2.67
CA GLU A 51 4.32 -23.05 -1.93
C GLU A 51 3.26 -22.64 -0.91
N LYS A 52 3.51 -21.61 -0.10
CA LYS A 52 2.64 -21.24 1.03
C LYS A 52 1.55 -20.24 0.71
N VAL A 53 1.79 -19.34 -0.24
CA VAL A 53 0.87 -18.24 -0.60
C VAL A 53 0.30 -18.47 -1.99
N GLY A 54 1.16 -18.64 -2.99
CA GLY A 54 0.73 -18.81 -4.38
C GLY A 54 -0.27 -19.95 -4.58
N SER A 55 0.01 -21.11 -3.96
CA SER A 55 -0.84 -22.30 -4.03
C SER A 55 -2.27 -22.08 -3.52
N ARG A 56 -2.48 -21.13 -2.59
CA ARG A 56 -3.81 -20.80 -2.03
C ARG A 56 -4.74 -20.14 -3.05
N PHE A 57 -4.16 -19.46 -4.04
CA PHE A 57 -4.88 -18.70 -5.05
C PHE A 57 -4.95 -19.41 -6.41
N ALA A 58 -4.30 -20.58 -6.53
CA ALA A 58 -4.31 -21.38 -7.75
C ALA A 58 -5.75 -21.71 -8.19
N GLY A 59 -6.07 -21.36 -9.43
CA GLY A 59 -7.40 -21.57 -10.02
C GLY A 59 -8.48 -20.58 -9.60
N LYS A 60 -8.16 -19.56 -8.80
CA LYS A 60 -9.10 -18.51 -8.36
C LYS A 60 -8.87 -17.17 -9.06
N ILE A 61 -7.61 -16.83 -9.31
CA ILE A 61 -7.16 -15.61 -9.99
C ILE A 61 -5.85 -15.92 -10.71
N GLU A 62 -5.50 -15.17 -11.77
CA GLU A 62 -4.16 -15.25 -12.33
C GLU A 62 -3.14 -14.75 -11.30
N VAL A 63 -2.08 -15.52 -11.07
CA VAL A 63 -1.02 -15.20 -10.11
C VAL A 63 0.30 -15.09 -10.84
N ASP A 64 1.00 -13.98 -10.64
CA ASP A 64 2.32 -13.75 -11.21
C ASP A 64 3.28 -13.13 -10.17
N TYR A 65 4.57 -13.11 -10.49
CA TYR A 65 5.62 -12.73 -9.56
C TYR A 65 6.59 -11.74 -10.20
N ALA A 66 6.89 -10.67 -9.46
CA ALA A 66 7.94 -9.72 -9.78
C ALA A 66 9.03 -9.79 -8.70
N PHE A 67 10.27 -9.54 -9.09
CA PHE A 67 11.41 -9.72 -8.20
C PHE A 67 12.14 -8.41 -7.98
N GLN A 68 11.98 -7.84 -6.78
CA GLN A 68 12.75 -6.67 -6.39
C GLN A 68 14.18 -7.10 -6.01
N SER A 69 15.15 -6.67 -6.81
CA SER A 69 16.57 -6.95 -6.60
C SER A 69 17.39 -5.66 -6.56
N LEU A 70 18.44 -5.61 -5.74
CA LEU A 70 19.25 -4.39 -5.59
C LEU A 70 19.95 -3.99 -6.89
N ASP A 71 20.28 -4.96 -7.72
CA ASP A 71 20.94 -4.84 -9.02
C ASP A 71 19.99 -4.59 -10.20
N ASP A 72 18.67 -4.56 -9.98
CA ASP A 72 17.69 -4.16 -11.01
C ASP A 72 17.68 -2.64 -11.18
N LEU A 73 18.77 -2.11 -11.73
CA LEU A 73 19.00 -0.68 -11.94
C LEU A 73 18.90 -0.31 -13.43
N PRO A 74 18.58 0.96 -13.76
CA PRO A 74 18.68 1.48 -15.12
C PRO A 74 20.10 1.39 -15.66
N GLU A 75 20.23 1.36 -16.99
CA GLU A 75 21.55 1.33 -17.64
C GLU A 75 22.45 2.48 -17.19
N GLY A 76 23.72 2.19 -16.94
CA GLY A 76 24.70 3.17 -16.45
C GLY A 76 24.80 3.28 -14.93
N PHE A 77 23.94 2.60 -14.17
CA PHE A 77 24.01 2.55 -12.70
C PHE A 77 24.50 1.20 -12.19
N SER A 78 25.16 1.22 -11.03
CA SER A 78 25.61 0.04 -10.31
C SER A 78 25.29 0.19 -8.82
N VAL A 79 25.07 -0.93 -8.14
CA VAL A 79 24.83 -0.94 -6.69
C VAL A 79 26.07 -0.37 -5.97
N PRO A 80 25.93 0.67 -5.13
CA PRO A 80 27.04 1.17 -4.32
C PRO A 80 27.56 0.11 -3.35
N GLU A 81 28.85 0.18 -3.05
CA GLU A 81 29.46 -0.71 -2.07
C GLU A 81 28.78 -0.57 -0.69
N GLY A 82 28.45 -1.70 -0.05
CA GLY A 82 27.83 -1.75 1.27
C GLY A 82 26.33 -1.43 1.30
N ARG A 83 25.67 -1.22 0.16
CA ARG A 83 24.22 -1.06 0.10
C ARG A 83 23.52 -2.42 0.34
N GLU A 84 22.80 -2.51 1.45
CA GLU A 84 21.95 -3.68 1.78
C GLU A 84 20.46 -3.35 1.78
N LYS A 85 20.11 -2.07 1.98
CA LYS A 85 18.72 -1.63 2.11
C LYS A 85 18.06 -1.58 0.73
N PRO A 86 16.84 -2.15 0.54
CA PRO A 86 16.08 -2.01 -0.69
C PRO A 86 15.91 -0.55 -1.12
N TRP A 87 15.76 -0.30 -2.42
CA TRP A 87 15.64 1.05 -2.98
C TRP A 87 14.28 1.73 -2.76
N GLY A 88 13.33 1.08 -2.08
CA GLY A 88 12.02 1.65 -1.75
C GLY A 88 10.85 1.09 -2.56
N THR A 89 9.64 1.62 -2.33
CA THR A 89 8.38 1.11 -2.90
C THR A 89 8.20 1.45 -4.38
N ALA A 90 8.72 2.59 -4.85
CA ALA A 90 8.69 2.93 -6.27
C ALA A 90 9.55 1.96 -7.08
N HIS A 91 10.75 1.64 -6.59
CA HIS A 91 11.60 0.60 -7.18
C HIS A 91 10.95 -0.79 -7.17
N ALA A 92 10.16 -1.11 -6.13
CA ALA A 92 9.40 -2.36 -6.11
C ALA A 92 8.39 -2.43 -7.28
N LEU A 93 7.68 -1.35 -7.57
CA LEU A 93 6.78 -1.29 -8.73
C LEU A 93 7.53 -1.35 -10.06
N ARG A 94 8.69 -0.69 -10.16
CA ARG A 94 9.58 -0.82 -11.33
C ARG A 94 9.94 -2.29 -11.60
N ALA A 95 10.15 -3.12 -10.58
CA ALA A 95 10.43 -4.55 -10.76
C ALA A 95 9.27 -5.30 -11.43
N ALA A 96 8.03 -4.80 -11.35
CA ALA A 96 6.86 -5.39 -11.98
C ALA A 96 6.63 -4.94 -13.44
N ARG A 97 7.50 -4.10 -14.00
CA ARG A 97 7.34 -3.48 -15.34
C ARG A 97 7.18 -4.45 -16.50
N GLN A 98 7.66 -5.69 -16.37
CA GLN A 98 7.52 -6.71 -17.41
C GLN A 98 6.19 -7.48 -17.33
N VAL A 99 5.54 -7.44 -16.17
CA VAL A 99 4.40 -8.30 -15.83
C VAL A 99 3.08 -7.54 -15.80
N VAL A 100 3.10 -6.29 -15.34
CA VAL A 100 1.91 -5.43 -15.23
C VAL A 100 1.80 -4.57 -16.48
N LYS A 101 0.74 -4.77 -17.27
CA LYS A 101 0.49 -4.04 -18.54
C LYS A 101 -0.87 -3.36 -18.58
N GLU A 102 -1.70 -3.58 -17.58
CA GLU A 102 -3.07 -3.10 -17.41
C GLU A 102 -3.17 -2.11 -16.24
N PRO A 103 -4.25 -1.30 -16.14
CA PRO A 103 -4.52 -0.54 -14.93
C PRO A 103 -4.52 -1.43 -13.68
N PHE A 104 -3.90 -0.95 -12.61
CA PHE A 104 -3.60 -1.79 -11.45
C PHE A 104 -3.75 -1.05 -10.13
N ALA A 105 -4.01 -1.82 -9.08
CA ALA A 105 -3.97 -1.37 -7.70
C ALA A 105 -2.66 -1.80 -7.03
N VAL A 106 -2.17 -0.98 -6.11
CA VAL A 106 -1.01 -1.28 -5.26
C VAL A 106 -1.44 -1.23 -3.82
N VAL A 107 -1.17 -2.30 -3.08
CA VAL A 107 -1.51 -2.42 -1.64
C VAL A 107 -0.35 -3.08 -0.89
N ASN A 108 -0.27 -2.83 0.41
CA ASN A 108 0.62 -3.59 1.30
C ASN A 108 0.10 -5.02 1.48
N ALA A 109 1.00 -5.98 1.67
CA ALA A 109 0.62 -7.38 1.83
C ALA A 109 0.32 -7.79 3.28
N ASP A 110 0.55 -6.91 4.27
CA ASP A 110 0.30 -7.14 5.70
C ASP A 110 -0.79 -6.24 6.30
N ASP A 111 -1.54 -5.55 5.45
CA ASP A 111 -2.63 -4.65 5.83
C ASP A 111 -3.98 -5.16 5.32
N PHE A 112 -5.00 -5.08 6.17
CA PHE A 112 -6.38 -5.38 5.82
C PHE A 112 -7.07 -4.11 5.36
N TYR A 113 -7.55 -4.10 4.11
CA TYR A 113 -8.14 -2.92 3.47
C TYR A 113 -9.68 -2.92 3.45
N GLY A 114 -10.30 -4.10 3.49
CA GLY A 114 -11.76 -4.27 3.45
C GLY A 114 -12.38 -4.16 2.07
N ALA A 115 -13.53 -4.80 1.89
CA ALA A 115 -14.16 -5.03 0.58
C ALA A 115 -14.52 -3.75 -0.19
N ASP A 116 -15.04 -2.72 0.48
CA ASP A 116 -15.46 -1.48 -0.21
C ASP A 116 -14.26 -0.75 -0.84
N ALA A 117 -13.07 -0.84 -0.26
CA ALA A 117 -11.87 -0.25 -0.83
C ALA A 117 -11.53 -0.86 -2.21
N PHE A 118 -11.64 -2.19 -2.34
CA PHE A 118 -11.45 -2.87 -3.62
C PHE A 118 -12.56 -2.56 -4.62
N VAL A 119 -13.81 -2.36 -4.17
CA VAL A 119 -14.91 -1.93 -5.04
C VAL A 119 -14.67 -0.53 -5.60
N GLN A 120 -14.29 0.44 -4.76
CA GLN A 120 -13.96 1.79 -5.24
C GLN A 120 -12.74 1.77 -6.17
N ALA A 121 -11.73 0.96 -5.85
CA ALA A 121 -10.55 0.76 -6.68
C ALA A 121 -10.90 0.24 -8.08
N ALA A 122 -11.67 -0.85 -8.15
CA ALA A 122 -12.09 -1.44 -9.41
C ALA A 122 -12.95 -0.47 -10.24
N LYS A 123 -13.86 0.26 -9.59
CA LYS A 123 -14.68 1.28 -10.25
C LYS A 123 -13.82 2.36 -10.89
N PHE A 124 -12.85 2.90 -10.16
CA PHE A 124 -11.97 3.94 -10.67
C PHE A 124 -11.09 3.43 -11.82
N LEU A 125 -10.42 2.28 -11.63
CA LEU A 125 -9.51 1.71 -12.62
C LEU A 125 -10.20 1.33 -13.94
N THR A 126 -11.52 1.10 -13.92
CA THR A 126 -12.31 0.78 -15.12
C THR A 126 -13.01 2.01 -15.73
N SER A 127 -13.07 3.14 -15.02
CA SER A 127 -13.69 4.37 -15.49
C SER A 127 -12.71 5.48 -15.88
N THR A 128 -11.43 5.30 -15.58
CA THR A 128 -10.41 6.33 -15.72
C THR A 128 -9.31 5.85 -16.66
N THR A 129 -8.89 6.73 -17.57
CA THR A 129 -7.81 6.47 -18.54
C THR A 129 -6.97 7.72 -18.69
N ASP A 130 -5.66 7.57 -18.89
CA ASP A 130 -4.77 8.71 -19.12
C ASP A 130 -5.17 9.53 -20.35
N GLU A 131 -4.93 10.83 -20.27
CA GLU A 131 -4.99 11.76 -21.38
C GLU A 131 -3.58 12.01 -21.97
N PRO A 132 -3.46 12.46 -23.23
CA PRO A 132 -2.17 12.81 -23.79
C PRO A 132 -1.42 13.84 -22.94
N GLY A 133 -0.32 13.42 -22.32
CA GLY A 133 0.51 14.28 -21.48
C GLY A 133 0.04 14.41 -20.03
N LYS A 134 -1.08 13.79 -19.65
CA LYS A 134 -1.61 13.85 -18.28
C LYS A 134 -2.18 12.50 -17.83
N ALA A 135 -1.57 11.92 -16.81
CA ALA A 135 -2.02 10.68 -16.20
C ALA A 135 -3.08 10.94 -15.11
N HIS A 136 -4.00 9.99 -14.94
CA HIS A 136 -5.06 10.09 -13.93
C HIS A 136 -4.95 8.94 -12.94
N TYR A 137 -4.46 9.25 -11.75
CA TYR A 137 -4.26 8.28 -10.68
C TYR A 137 -5.35 8.40 -9.62
N GLY A 138 -5.38 7.41 -8.74
CA GLY A 138 -6.24 7.43 -7.57
C GLY A 138 -5.56 6.85 -6.35
N MET A 139 -6.12 7.16 -5.20
CA MET A 139 -5.80 6.47 -3.96
C MET A 139 -7.06 6.25 -3.14
N ILE A 140 -7.09 5.17 -2.37
CA ILE A 140 -8.16 4.95 -1.40
C ILE A 140 -7.81 5.71 -0.12
N GLY A 141 -8.63 6.71 0.20
CA GLY A 141 -8.56 7.47 1.44
C GLY A 141 -9.42 6.83 2.53
N TYR A 142 -8.83 6.61 3.70
CA TYR A 142 -9.55 6.09 4.86
C TYR A 142 -9.84 7.22 5.83
N PRO A 143 -11.05 7.34 6.40
CA PRO A 143 -11.28 8.24 7.52
C PRO A 143 -10.32 7.92 8.66
N LEU A 144 -9.61 8.92 9.20
CA LEU A 144 -8.60 8.72 10.25
C LEU A 144 -9.13 7.89 11.41
N LYS A 145 -10.37 8.16 11.85
CA LYS A 145 -11.08 7.41 12.92
C LYS A 145 -11.13 5.89 12.69
N ASN A 146 -11.13 5.45 11.43
CA ASN A 146 -11.16 4.04 11.04
C ASN A 146 -9.75 3.41 10.99
N THR A 147 -8.71 4.16 11.34
CA THR A 147 -7.31 3.73 11.30
C THR A 147 -6.58 3.92 12.62
N LEU A 148 -7.25 4.47 13.65
CA LEU A 148 -6.69 4.61 15.00
C LEU A 148 -6.56 3.24 15.67
N SER A 149 -5.62 3.12 16.63
CA SER A 149 -5.45 1.93 17.46
C SER A 149 -5.82 2.25 18.90
N ASP A 150 -6.54 1.35 19.55
CA ASP A 150 -6.81 1.45 21.00
C ASP A 150 -5.54 1.13 21.83
N ASN A 151 -4.52 0.51 21.22
CA ASN A 151 -3.31 0.07 21.88
C ASN A 151 -2.16 1.10 21.88
N GLY A 152 -2.37 2.27 21.27
CA GLY A 152 -1.39 3.33 21.26
C GLY A 152 -1.47 4.24 20.05
N ASP A 153 -0.48 5.12 19.97
CA ASP A 153 -0.41 6.12 18.92
C ASP A 153 -0.06 5.54 17.54
N VAL A 154 -0.55 6.22 16.50
CA VAL A 154 -0.32 5.84 15.10
C VAL A 154 0.34 6.98 14.32
N ASN A 155 1.04 6.62 13.24
CA ASN A 155 1.59 7.58 12.29
C ASN A 155 0.80 7.49 10.98
N ARG A 156 0.35 8.63 10.46
CA ARG A 156 -0.47 8.69 9.23
C ARG A 156 -0.11 9.93 8.41
N GLY A 157 -0.11 9.75 7.09
CA GLY A 157 -0.15 10.85 6.14
C GLY A 157 -1.58 11.34 5.97
N ILE A 158 -1.89 12.53 6.50
CA ILE A 158 -3.17 13.21 6.34
C ILE A 158 -3.21 13.84 4.96
N CYS A 159 -4.28 13.57 4.20
CA CYS A 159 -4.43 14.07 2.84
C CYS A 159 -5.09 15.45 2.84
N SER A 160 -4.40 16.43 2.28
CA SER A 160 -4.99 17.70 1.84
C SER A 160 -5.69 17.47 0.51
N ILE A 161 -6.99 17.77 0.43
CA ILE A 161 -7.82 17.47 -0.74
C ILE A 161 -8.44 18.76 -1.27
N LYS A 162 -8.28 19.01 -2.57
CA LYS A 162 -8.89 20.14 -3.28
C LYS A 162 -9.67 19.61 -4.48
N GLU A 163 -10.96 19.91 -4.53
CA GLU A 163 -11.86 19.47 -5.62
C GLU A 163 -11.87 17.94 -5.86
N GLY A 164 -11.64 17.16 -4.79
CA GLY A 164 -11.57 15.69 -4.87
C GLY A 164 -10.20 15.13 -5.29
N LEU A 165 -9.23 16.00 -5.58
CA LEU A 165 -7.86 15.66 -5.93
C LEU A 165 -6.93 15.87 -4.74
N LEU A 166 -5.87 15.06 -4.67
CA LEU A 166 -4.80 15.18 -3.70
C LEU A 166 -3.99 16.44 -3.99
N ASP A 167 -3.99 17.36 -3.03
CA ASP A 167 -3.20 18.59 -3.06
C ASP A 167 -1.88 18.41 -2.30
N GLY A 168 -1.86 17.54 -1.29
CA GLY A 168 -0.65 17.19 -0.55
C GLY A 168 -0.91 16.13 0.52
N VAL A 169 0.17 15.60 1.09
CA VAL A 169 0.12 14.70 2.24
C VAL A 169 1.03 15.25 3.34
N GLU A 170 0.48 15.50 4.52
CA GLU A 170 1.26 15.89 5.69
C GLU A 170 1.37 14.69 6.65
N GLU A 171 2.61 14.27 6.92
CA GLU A 171 2.87 13.19 7.88
C GLU A 171 2.70 13.69 9.31
N PHE A 172 1.78 13.05 10.02
CA PHE A 172 1.57 13.23 11.45
C PHE A 172 2.00 11.96 12.19
N VAL A 173 2.78 12.16 13.25
CA VAL A 173 3.23 11.08 14.13
C VAL A 173 2.56 11.19 15.48
N LYS A 174 2.50 10.07 16.21
CA LYS A 174 1.89 10.01 17.54
C LYS A 174 0.44 10.48 17.61
N ILE A 175 -0.35 10.14 16.59
CA ILE A 175 -1.78 10.45 16.52
C ILE A 175 -2.54 9.56 17.50
N GLN A 176 -3.24 10.17 18.45
CA GLN A 176 -4.12 9.48 19.41
C GLN A 176 -5.17 10.45 19.96
N ALA A 177 -6.21 9.92 20.58
CA ALA A 177 -7.09 10.71 21.43
C ALA A 177 -6.36 11.06 22.74
N ASP A 178 -6.29 12.35 23.06
CA ASP A 178 -5.75 12.82 24.34
C ASP A 178 -6.80 12.69 25.47
N GLU A 179 -6.41 13.01 26.71
CA GLU A 179 -7.29 12.90 27.89
C GLU A 179 -8.58 13.72 27.80
N ASP A 180 -8.59 14.78 26.99
CA ASP A 180 -9.77 15.62 26.73
C ASP A 180 -10.67 15.08 25.60
N GLY A 181 -10.33 13.93 25.03
CA GLY A 181 -11.07 13.27 23.95
C GLY A 181 -10.80 13.84 22.56
N VAL A 182 -9.94 14.86 22.43
CA VAL A 182 -9.55 15.42 21.13
C VAL A 182 -8.43 14.59 20.52
N VAL A 183 -8.59 14.22 19.25
CA VAL A 183 -7.53 13.53 18.49
C VAL A 183 -6.46 14.55 18.10
N ARG A 184 -5.21 14.29 18.51
CA ARG A 184 -4.06 15.13 18.19
C ARG A 184 -2.88 14.30 17.72
N GLY A 185 -2.07 14.87 16.84
CA GLY A 185 -0.80 14.31 16.38
C GLY A 185 0.28 15.37 16.33
N ASN A 186 1.52 14.94 16.13
CA ASN A 186 2.67 15.82 15.95
C ASN A 186 2.98 15.94 14.45
N ASN A 187 3.00 17.17 13.92
CA ASN A 187 3.50 17.37 12.55
C ASN A 187 5.03 17.19 12.48
N LEU A 188 5.59 17.28 11.28
CA LEU A 188 7.05 17.18 11.07
C LEU A 188 7.88 18.29 11.75
N LYS A 189 7.23 19.40 12.15
CA LYS A 189 7.86 20.47 12.95
C LYS A 189 7.86 20.18 14.44
N GLY A 190 7.25 19.08 14.87
CA GLY A 190 7.11 18.66 16.27
C GLY A 190 5.97 19.35 17.02
N GLU A 191 5.08 20.06 16.32
CA GLU A 191 3.93 20.75 16.91
C GLU A 191 2.78 19.77 17.12
N ARG A 192 2.23 19.72 18.33
CA ARG A 192 1.04 18.92 18.68
C ARG A 192 -0.22 19.67 18.25
N LEU A 193 -0.88 19.20 17.21
CA LEU A 193 -2.04 19.87 16.61
C LEU A 193 -3.28 18.96 16.63
N PRO A 194 -4.50 19.54 16.72
CA PRO A 194 -5.72 18.78 16.53
C PRO A 194 -5.81 18.26 15.09
N VAL A 195 -6.30 17.04 14.96
CA VAL A 195 -6.54 16.37 13.68
C VAL A 195 -8.00 15.93 13.63
N ASP A 196 -8.70 16.23 12.54
CA ASP A 196 -10.11 15.83 12.41
C ASP A 196 -10.18 14.31 12.17
N PRO A 197 -10.88 13.53 13.02
CA PRO A 197 -11.06 12.09 12.80
C PRO A 197 -11.78 11.73 11.48
N GLY A 198 -12.46 12.71 10.86
CA GLY A 198 -13.08 12.58 9.54
C GLY A 198 -12.14 12.81 8.35
N GLU A 199 -10.95 13.37 8.56
CA GLU A 199 -9.96 13.56 7.50
C GLU A 199 -9.52 12.24 6.90
N LEU A 200 -9.23 12.25 5.60
CA LEU A 200 -8.78 11.06 4.90
C LEU A 200 -7.27 10.92 5.04
N VAL A 201 -6.83 9.69 5.32
CA VAL A 201 -5.41 9.33 5.41
C VAL A 201 -5.05 8.31 4.34
N SER A 202 -3.79 8.36 3.90
CA SER A 202 -3.22 7.37 2.99
C SER A 202 -2.80 6.12 3.74
N MET A 203 -3.29 4.96 3.29
CA MET A 203 -2.87 3.65 3.79
C MET A 203 -2.09 2.84 2.73
N ASN A 204 -1.43 3.55 1.81
CA ASN A 204 -0.68 2.97 0.70
C ASN A 204 -1.52 2.07 -0.23
N PHE A 205 -2.79 2.43 -0.45
CA PHE A 205 -3.67 1.82 -1.45
C PHE A 205 -3.78 2.76 -2.65
N TRP A 206 -2.97 2.52 -3.67
CA TRP A 206 -2.87 3.36 -4.87
C TRP A 206 -3.50 2.70 -6.09
N LEU A 207 -3.92 3.51 -7.05
CA LEU A 207 -4.61 3.14 -8.28
C LEU A 207 -3.91 3.84 -9.43
N PHE A 208 -3.35 3.05 -10.35
CA PHE A 208 -2.50 3.56 -11.42
C PHE A 208 -2.90 2.98 -12.77
N SER A 209 -2.68 3.78 -13.80
CA SER A 209 -2.54 3.30 -15.17
C SER A 209 -1.12 2.75 -15.40
N PRO A 210 -0.89 1.96 -16.47
CA PRO A 210 0.44 1.42 -16.78
C PRO A 210 1.55 2.48 -16.94
N SER A 211 1.19 3.70 -17.35
CA SER A 211 2.12 4.82 -17.54
C SER A 211 2.86 5.20 -16.26
N PHE A 212 2.29 4.92 -15.08
CA PHE A 212 2.96 5.18 -13.81
C PHE A 212 4.29 4.43 -13.69
N ILE A 213 4.37 3.20 -14.19
CA ILE A 213 5.61 2.41 -14.17
C ILE A 213 6.66 3.03 -15.09
N GLU A 214 6.25 3.53 -16.26
CA GLU A 214 7.15 4.22 -17.21
C GLU A 214 7.68 5.52 -16.61
N LEU A 215 6.79 6.33 -16.01
CA LEU A 215 7.13 7.57 -15.34
C LEU A 215 8.00 7.35 -14.09
N THR A 216 7.83 6.21 -13.43
CA THR A 216 8.69 5.79 -12.31
C THR A 216 10.12 5.52 -12.77
N GLU A 217 10.35 5.06 -14.00
CA GLU A 217 11.70 4.83 -14.54
C GLU A 217 12.52 6.12 -14.53
N ASP A 218 11.97 7.20 -15.10
CA ASP A 218 12.61 8.51 -15.18
C ASP A 218 12.92 9.04 -13.78
N ARG A 219 11.95 8.96 -12.86
CA ARG A 219 12.10 9.41 -11.48
C ARG A 219 13.11 8.60 -10.68
N PHE A 220 13.18 7.31 -10.95
CA PHE A 220 14.15 6.44 -10.29
C PHE A 220 15.56 6.77 -10.76
N ILE A 221 15.76 7.08 -12.04
CA ILE A 221 17.04 7.55 -12.58
C ILE A 221 17.48 8.84 -11.85
N ASP A 222 16.58 9.82 -11.71
CA ASP A 222 16.91 11.09 -11.04
C ASP A 222 17.22 10.89 -9.55
N PHE A 223 16.44 10.06 -8.86
CA PHE A 223 16.74 9.64 -7.49
C PHE A 223 18.12 8.99 -7.36
N LEU A 224 18.51 8.11 -8.29
CA LEU A 224 19.81 7.45 -8.24
C LEU A 224 20.97 8.44 -8.47
N LYS A 225 20.79 9.47 -9.30
CA LYS A 225 21.80 10.51 -9.49
C LYS A 225 22.02 11.33 -8.22
N GLU A 226 20.94 11.66 -7.51
CA GLU A 226 20.98 12.55 -6.35
C GLU A 226 21.34 11.80 -5.06
N HIS A 227 20.69 10.67 -4.81
CA HIS A 227 20.72 9.94 -3.54
C HIS A 227 21.22 8.50 -3.66
N GLY A 228 21.63 8.06 -4.86
CA GLY A 228 21.99 6.66 -5.11
C GLY A 228 23.19 6.18 -4.29
N GLN A 229 24.11 7.07 -3.93
CA GLN A 229 25.29 6.71 -3.10
C GLN A 229 24.98 6.66 -1.61
N GLU A 230 23.82 7.14 -1.16
CA GLU A 230 23.44 7.10 0.24
C GLU A 230 23.04 5.67 0.65
N PRO A 231 23.56 5.11 1.75
CA PRO A 231 23.30 3.70 2.09
C PRO A 231 21.84 3.38 2.46
N LYS A 232 21.04 4.39 2.81
CA LYS A 232 19.69 4.23 3.38
C LYS A 232 18.59 5.01 2.67
N SER A 233 18.91 5.75 1.61
CA SER A 233 17.96 6.49 0.78
C SER A 233 16.92 5.56 0.17
N GLU A 234 15.67 5.99 0.07
CA GLU A 234 14.58 5.18 -0.50
C GLU A 234 13.75 6.04 -1.45
N CYS A 235 13.37 5.45 -2.58
CA CYS A 235 12.46 6.02 -3.55
C CYS A 235 11.05 5.47 -3.29
N PHE A 236 10.15 6.35 -2.85
CA PHE A 236 8.80 5.97 -2.45
C PHE A 236 7.75 6.37 -3.49
N ILE A 237 6.69 5.56 -3.60
CA ILE A 237 5.51 5.86 -4.45
C ILE A 237 4.94 7.27 -4.20
N PRO A 238 4.70 7.71 -2.95
CA PRO A 238 4.11 9.03 -2.71
C PRO A 238 4.99 10.16 -3.24
N THR A 239 6.32 10.03 -3.12
CA THR A 239 7.27 11.03 -3.65
C THR A 239 7.22 11.12 -5.17
N VAL A 240 7.06 9.98 -5.86
CA VAL A 240 6.90 9.95 -7.33
C VAL A 240 5.58 10.59 -7.74
N VAL A 241 4.48 10.25 -7.06
CA VAL A 241 3.16 10.83 -7.32
C VAL A 241 3.17 12.35 -7.09
N ASP A 242 3.71 12.80 -5.96
CA ASP A 242 3.83 14.22 -5.61
C ASP A 242 4.60 15.01 -6.67
N ALA A 243 5.74 14.50 -7.12
CA ALA A 243 6.52 15.14 -8.19
C ALA A 243 5.73 15.23 -9.51
N LEU A 244 4.98 14.20 -9.89
CA LEU A 244 4.18 14.21 -11.11
C LEU A 244 3.00 15.18 -11.04
N ILE A 245 2.40 15.35 -9.86
CA ILE A 245 1.35 16.35 -9.61
C ILE A 245 1.91 17.77 -9.75
N HIS A 246 3.06 18.05 -9.12
CA HIS A 246 3.70 19.36 -9.20
C HIS A 246 4.15 19.76 -10.61
N GLU A 247 4.47 18.77 -11.45
CA GLU A 247 4.82 18.98 -12.86
C GLU A 247 3.60 19.05 -13.80
N ASP A 248 2.37 18.96 -13.29
CA ASP A 248 1.13 18.87 -14.07
C ASP A 248 1.11 17.70 -15.07
N ARG A 249 1.89 16.63 -14.78
CA ARG A 249 1.94 15.40 -15.57
C ARG A 249 0.95 14.34 -15.08
N ALA A 250 0.43 14.50 -13.86
CA ALA A 250 -0.61 13.66 -13.32
C ALA A 250 -1.52 14.42 -12.34
N ASP A 251 -2.71 13.88 -12.11
CA ASP A 251 -3.51 14.18 -10.92
C ASP A 251 -3.81 12.88 -10.14
N CYS A 252 -4.26 13.02 -8.90
CA CYS A 252 -4.56 11.88 -8.04
C CYS A 252 -5.89 12.10 -7.32
N ALA A 253 -6.93 11.35 -7.69
CA ALA A 253 -8.22 11.40 -7.01
C ALA A 253 -8.16 10.68 -5.66
N VAL A 254 -8.69 11.30 -4.60
CA VAL A 254 -8.81 10.66 -3.28
C VAL A 254 -10.20 10.07 -3.13
N LEU A 255 -10.28 8.74 -3.20
CA LEU A 255 -11.54 7.99 -3.16
C LEU A 255 -11.84 7.56 -1.72
N PRO A 256 -12.88 8.09 -1.07
CA PRO A 256 -13.21 7.68 0.28
C PRO A 256 -13.73 6.24 0.31
N THR A 257 -13.31 5.46 1.30
CA THR A 257 -13.93 4.18 1.62
C THR A 257 -14.64 4.21 2.97
N SER A 258 -15.70 3.41 3.07
CA SER A 258 -16.38 3.09 4.32
C SER A 258 -15.71 1.97 5.12
N SER A 259 -14.72 1.29 4.52
CA SER A 259 -14.01 0.17 5.16
C SER A 259 -13.24 0.61 6.40
N THR A 260 -13.08 -0.34 7.33
CA THR A 260 -12.12 -0.22 8.42
C THR A 260 -10.79 -0.82 7.97
N TRP A 261 -9.70 -0.13 8.28
CA TRP A 261 -8.36 -0.63 8.01
C TRP A 261 -7.79 -1.26 9.27
N PHE A 262 -7.17 -2.42 9.14
CA PHE A 262 -6.40 -3.02 10.22
C PHE A 262 -4.99 -3.33 9.72
N GLY A 263 -3.99 -2.66 10.26
CA GLY A 263 -2.60 -2.99 10.00
C GLY A 263 -1.96 -3.64 11.20
N MET A 264 -1.09 -4.61 10.93
CA MET A 264 -0.25 -5.19 11.96
C MET A 264 0.94 -4.27 12.23
N THR A 265 0.76 -3.13 12.89
CA THR A 265 1.92 -2.25 13.16
C THR A 265 2.81 -2.84 14.25
N TYR A 266 2.16 -3.41 15.28
CA TYR A 266 2.78 -4.07 16.42
C TYR A 266 2.23 -5.49 16.61
N PRO A 267 3.00 -6.44 17.18
CA PRO A 267 2.51 -7.80 17.43
C PRO A 267 1.37 -7.82 18.45
N GLY A 268 1.26 -6.79 19.28
CA GLY A 268 0.11 -6.56 20.17
C GLY A 268 -1.20 -6.24 19.45
N ASP A 269 -1.16 -5.87 18.16
CA ASP A 269 -2.37 -5.56 17.38
C ASP A 269 -3.07 -6.83 16.89
N LYS A 270 -2.41 -7.99 16.93
CA LYS A 270 -2.96 -9.26 16.41
C LYS A 270 -4.33 -9.62 16.99
N PRO A 271 -4.59 -9.58 18.31
CA PRO A 271 -5.90 -9.89 18.86
C PRO A 271 -7.02 -9.01 18.29
N MET A 272 -6.75 -7.72 18.09
CA MET A 272 -7.70 -6.77 17.50
C MET A 272 -7.99 -7.09 16.03
N VAL A 273 -6.97 -7.44 15.23
CA VAL A 273 -7.15 -7.87 13.84
C VAL A 273 -8.03 -9.13 13.76
N VAL A 274 -7.74 -10.12 14.60
CA VAL A 274 -8.50 -11.38 14.68
C VAL A 274 -9.95 -11.11 15.10
N GLU A 275 -10.18 -10.24 16.09
CA GLU A 275 -11.52 -9.87 16.53
C GLU A 275 -12.29 -9.13 15.43
N GLY A 276 -11.64 -8.18 14.74
CA GLY A 276 -12.21 -7.46 13.60
C GLY A 276 -12.67 -8.40 12.50
N ILE A 277 -11.82 -9.35 12.10
CA ILE A 277 -12.15 -10.38 11.11
C ILE A 277 -13.34 -11.24 11.56
N ASN A 278 -13.33 -11.73 12.80
CA ASN A 278 -14.43 -12.55 13.32
C ASN A 278 -15.76 -11.79 13.36
N LYS A 279 -15.72 -10.49 13.65
CA LYS A 279 -16.92 -9.64 13.58
C LYS A 279 -17.45 -9.55 12.15
N LEU A 280 -16.58 -9.36 11.16
CA LEU A 280 -16.96 -9.30 9.75
C LEU A 280 -17.52 -10.64 9.25
N ILE A 281 -16.98 -11.78 9.71
CA ILE A 281 -17.54 -13.11 9.44
C ILE A 281 -18.94 -13.25 10.04
N LYS A 282 -19.13 -12.90 11.32
CA LYS A 282 -20.45 -12.94 11.98
C LYS A 282 -21.49 -12.04 11.30
N GLN A 283 -21.04 -10.94 10.69
CA GLN A 283 -21.89 -10.03 9.91
C GLN A 283 -22.18 -10.54 8.48
N GLY A 284 -21.58 -11.66 8.06
CA GLY A 284 -21.75 -12.24 6.73
C GLY A 284 -20.95 -11.54 5.62
N VAL A 285 -20.01 -10.66 5.97
CA VAL A 285 -19.14 -9.97 4.98
C VAL A 285 -18.15 -10.94 4.35
N TYR A 286 -17.68 -11.91 5.15
CA TYR A 286 -16.81 -13.02 4.72
C TYR A 286 -17.41 -14.36 5.15
N PRO A 287 -17.20 -15.44 4.36
CA PRO A 287 -17.45 -16.79 4.84
C PRO A 287 -16.44 -17.15 5.95
N GLU A 288 -16.77 -18.15 6.76
CA GLU A 288 -15.84 -18.66 7.79
C GLU A 288 -14.53 -19.16 7.19
N LYS A 289 -14.59 -19.73 5.99
CA LYS A 289 -13.46 -20.22 5.22
C LYS A 289 -13.42 -19.53 3.87
N LEU A 290 -12.34 -18.79 3.59
CA LEU A 290 -12.16 -18.11 2.30
C LEU A 290 -11.80 -19.10 1.17
N ASN A 291 -11.23 -20.25 1.54
CA ASN A 291 -10.58 -21.17 0.62
C ASN A 291 -11.30 -22.46 0.28
#